data_AF-A0A0N8JVB8-F1
#
_entry.id   AF-A0A0N8JVB8-F1
#
_cell.length_a   1.000
_cell.length_b   1.000
_cell.length_c   1.000
_cell.angle_alpha   90.00
_cell.angle_beta   90.00
_cell.angle_gamma   90.00
#
_symmetry.space_group_name_H-M   'P 1'
#
loop_
_entity.id
_entity.type
_entity.pdbx_description
1 polymer ?
#
loop_
_entity_poly.entity_id
_entity_poly.type
_entity_poly.pdbx_seq_one_letter_code
_entity_poly.pdbx_strand_id
1 'polypeptide(L)'
;MFGVPRMKPLAVFLTLLASSLAVPKDLTGRMFVFPVLSDTAHARLVPAVDKILYNITVCLRFFSDESKEQSLFSLATPTEHHGLYLYQVADGGYHLYVWGQLATFPALPYERNQWNSICATWDSSAGLTQLWVNGVASPKKALHAGGSIADTPIIVVGQDQDSYGGTFNTADAFVGHITDVHMWDYRLSPCEIQSYTGNLLFMPGNYLNWQALEFTRHGYVVVEHRDRADGI
;
A
#
# COMPACT_ATOMS: atom_id res chain seq x y z
N MET A 1 75.93 -2.33 7.46
CA MET A 1 74.58 -2.68 7.93
C MET A 1 73.57 -2.02 7.00
N PHE A 2 72.95 -2.77 6.10
CA PHE A 2 71.80 -2.30 5.32
C PHE A 2 70.68 -3.33 5.50
N GLY A 3 69.64 -2.94 6.24
CA GLY A 3 68.47 -3.78 6.51
C GLY A 3 67.48 -3.70 5.36
N VAL A 4 67.09 -4.85 4.81
CA VAL A 4 66.03 -4.95 3.79
C VAL A 4 64.67 -4.86 4.49
N PRO A 5 63.73 -3.99 4.06
CA PRO A 5 62.41 -3.92 4.66
C PRO A 5 61.54 -5.09 4.18
N ARG A 6 60.88 -5.75 5.12
CA ARG A 6 59.99 -6.90 4.90
C ARG A 6 58.58 -6.38 4.56
N MET A 7 58.19 -6.43 3.29
CA MET A 7 56.81 -6.16 2.87
C MET A 7 55.87 -7.23 3.45
N LYS A 8 54.84 -6.80 4.18
CA LYS A 8 53.74 -7.68 4.63
C LYS A 8 52.69 -7.75 3.52
N PRO A 9 52.18 -8.94 3.17
CA PRO A 9 51.13 -9.07 2.17
C PRO A 9 49.83 -8.47 2.70
N LEU A 10 49.25 -7.55 1.93
CA LEU A 10 47.93 -6.97 2.20
C LEU A 10 46.87 -7.98 1.74
N ALA A 11 46.20 -8.63 2.69
CA ALA A 11 45.07 -9.51 2.39
C ALA A 11 43.83 -8.67 2.07
N VAL A 12 43.43 -8.64 0.80
CA VAL A 12 42.17 -8.02 0.36
C VAL A 12 41.06 -9.04 0.59
N PHE A 13 40.23 -8.82 1.61
CA PHE A 13 39.00 -9.59 1.81
C PHE A 13 37.94 -9.08 0.84
N LEU A 14 37.75 -9.80 -0.27
CA LEU A 14 36.65 -9.56 -1.20
C LEU A 14 35.38 -10.14 -0.58
N THR A 15 34.62 -9.33 0.16
CA THR A 15 33.29 -9.72 0.63
C THR A 15 32.35 -9.76 -0.58
N LEU A 16 32.06 -10.97 -1.07
CA LEU A 16 30.94 -11.21 -1.97
C LEU A 16 29.65 -10.90 -1.21
N LEU A 17 29.13 -9.67 -1.37
CA LEU A 17 27.76 -9.33 -1.02
C LEU A 17 26.87 -10.12 -1.99
N ALA A 18 26.42 -11.30 -1.55
CA ALA A 18 25.32 -11.99 -2.21
C ALA A 18 24.06 -11.12 -2.02
N SER A 19 23.81 -10.22 -2.97
CA SER A 19 22.52 -9.56 -3.08
C SER A 19 21.50 -10.64 -3.42
N SER A 20 20.73 -11.11 -2.43
CA SER A 20 19.54 -11.89 -2.74
C SER A 20 18.61 -10.95 -3.49
N LEU A 21 18.48 -11.15 -4.81
CA LEU A 21 17.39 -10.51 -5.54
C LEU A 21 16.10 -11.03 -4.91
N ALA A 22 15.35 -10.13 -4.26
CA ALA A 22 14.07 -10.50 -3.71
C ALA A 22 13.17 -10.90 -4.89
N VAL A 23 12.66 -12.13 -4.85
CA VAL A 23 11.84 -12.67 -5.94
C VAL A 23 10.38 -12.33 -5.62
N PRO A 24 9.63 -11.71 -6.55
CA PRO A 24 8.21 -11.47 -6.37
C PRO A 24 7.46 -12.77 -6.04
N LYS A 25 6.50 -12.69 -5.12
CA LYS A 25 5.71 -13.84 -4.66
C LYS A 25 4.28 -13.72 -5.11
N ASP A 26 3.70 -14.86 -5.50
CA ASP A 26 2.27 -14.98 -5.72
C ASP A 26 1.54 -15.10 -4.37
N LEU A 27 0.75 -14.08 -4.04
CA LEU A 27 -0.07 -14.03 -2.82
C LEU A 27 -1.55 -14.32 -3.11
N THR A 28 -1.89 -14.88 -4.27
CA THR A 28 -3.28 -15.28 -4.59
C THR A 28 -3.85 -16.18 -3.49
N GLY A 29 -4.99 -15.77 -2.93
CA GLY A 29 -5.65 -16.48 -1.83
C GLY A 29 -4.88 -16.43 -0.50
N ARG A 30 -3.96 -15.48 -0.33
CA ARG A 30 -3.26 -15.18 0.92
C ARG A 30 -3.52 -13.75 1.37
N MET A 31 -3.43 -13.52 2.67
CA MET A 31 -3.61 -12.20 3.29
C MET A 31 -2.44 -11.85 4.21
N PHE A 32 -2.24 -10.55 4.42
CA PHE A 32 -1.51 -10.03 5.57
C PHE A 32 -2.45 -9.94 6.77
N VAL A 33 -1.99 -10.43 7.92
CA VAL A 33 -2.70 -10.37 9.20
C VAL A 33 -1.91 -9.49 10.14
N PHE A 34 -2.59 -8.49 10.68
CA PHE A 34 -2.14 -7.55 11.72
C PHE A 34 -2.93 -7.86 12.99
N PRO A 35 -2.49 -8.86 13.79
CA PRO A 35 -3.33 -9.48 14.80
C PRO A 35 -3.44 -8.68 16.10
N VAL A 36 -2.59 -7.68 16.28
CA VAL A 36 -2.52 -6.87 17.50
C VAL A 36 -2.23 -5.42 17.16
N LEU A 37 -2.79 -4.50 17.93
CA LEU A 37 -2.48 -3.08 17.83
C LEU A 37 -0.99 -2.86 18.09
N SER A 38 -0.32 -2.17 17.15
CA SER A 38 1.10 -1.86 17.23
C SER A 38 1.41 -0.64 16.36
N ASP A 39 2.47 0.08 16.70
CA ASP A 39 3.14 1.12 15.89
C ASP A 39 4.37 0.56 15.15
N THR A 40 4.59 -0.75 15.15
CA THR A 40 5.73 -1.38 14.47
C THR A 40 5.32 -2.35 13.36
N ALA A 41 4.12 -2.95 13.48
CA ALA A 41 3.63 -3.96 12.56
C ALA A 41 3.20 -3.33 11.22
N HIS A 42 3.97 -3.58 10.15
CA HIS A 42 3.64 -3.12 8.79
C HIS A 42 4.24 -4.04 7.73
N ALA A 43 3.64 -4.06 6.55
CA ALA A 43 4.24 -4.67 5.37
C ALA A 43 4.66 -3.56 4.39
N ARG A 44 5.94 -3.55 4.00
CA ARG A 44 6.45 -2.64 2.97
C ARG A 44 6.36 -3.32 1.61
N LEU A 45 5.68 -2.67 0.67
CA LEU A 45 5.40 -3.18 -0.67
C LEU A 45 6.37 -2.53 -1.67
N VAL A 46 6.91 -3.32 -2.59
CA VAL A 46 7.85 -2.85 -3.60
C VAL A 46 7.16 -2.81 -4.96
N PRO A 47 7.07 -1.64 -5.62
CA PRO A 47 6.55 -1.53 -6.98
C PRO A 47 7.36 -2.36 -7.98
N ALA A 48 6.69 -2.87 -9.01
CA ALA A 48 7.36 -3.61 -10.08
C ALA A 48 8.22 -2.70 -10.97
N VAL A 49 7.96 -1.41 -10.97
CA VAL A 49 8.63 -0.40 -11.81
C VAL A 49 8.78 0.91 -11.07
N ASP A 50 9.93 1.56 -11.25
CA ASP A 50 10.15 2.95 -10.82
C ASP A 50 9.66 3.90 -11.92
N LYS A 51 8.66 4.73 -11.62
CA LYS A 51 8.17 5.76 -12.53
C LYS A 51 7.41 6.87 -11.81
N ILE A 52 7.35 8.01 -12.47
CA ILE A 52 6.48 9.13 -12.09
C ILE A 52 5.02 8.75 -12.33
N LEU A 53 4.16 9.02 -11.36
CA LEU A 53 2.72 8.75 -11.42
C LEU A 53 1.95 10.05 -11.67
N TYR A 54 1.17 10.05 -12.75
CA TYR A 54 0.20 11.10 -13.08
C TYR A 54 -1.24 10.64 -12.87
N ASN A 55 -1.47 9.34 -12.90
CA ASN A 55 -2.78 8.74 -12.67
C ASN A 55 -2.56 7.51 -11.79
N ILE A 56 -3.53 7.25 -10.92
CA ILE A 56 -3.46 6.16 -9.97
C ILE A 56 -4.82 5.50 -9.88
N THR A 57 -4.82 4.17 -9.85
CA THR A 57 -5.85 3.41 -9.15
C THR A 57 -5.17 2.53 -8.12
N VAL A 58 -5.64 2.54 -6.88
CA VAL A 58 -5.27 1.56 -5.86
C VAL A 58 -6.52 0.83 -5.43
N CYS A 59 -6.45 -0.50 -5.37
CA CYS A 59 -7.52 -1.34 -4.87
C CYS A 59 -6.94 -2.32 -3.84
N LEU A 60 -7.69 -2.55 -2.76
CA LEU A 60 -7.37 -3.56 -1.75
C LEU A 60 -8.65 -4.12 -1.12
N ARG A 61 -8.52 -5.23 -0.41
CA ARG A 61 -9.57 -5.78 0.43
C ARG A 61 -9.10 -5.79 1.86
N PHE A 62 -10.00 -5.46 2.78
CA PHE A 62 -9.70 -5.44 4.20
C PHE A 62 -10.84 -6.03 5.03
N PHE A 63 -10.49 -6.59 6.18
CA PHE A 63 -11.41 -7.10 7.19
C PHE A 63 -10.95 -6.59 8.55
N SER A 64 -11.83 -5.95 9.30
CA SER A 64 -11.54 -5.41 10.63
C SER A 64 -12.81 -5.31 11.47
N ASP A 65 -12.66 -5.39 12.78
CA ASP A 65 -13.70 -5.17 13.80
C ASP A 65 -13.53 -3.86 14.58
N GLU A 66 -12.47 -3.11 14.29
CA GLU A 66 -12.14 -1.84 14.92
C GLU A 66 -13.13 -0.73 14.53
N SER A 67 -13.43 0.16 15.48
CA SER A 67 -14.23 1.39 15.25
C SER A 67 -13.39 2.67 15.22
N LYS A 68 -12.09 2.57 15.48
CA LYS A 68 -11.16 3.70 15.42
C LYS A 68 -10.73 3.99 13.99
N GLU A 69 -9.97 5.06 13.82
CA GLU A 69 -9.27 5.34 12.57
C GLU A 69 -8.30 4.21 12.19
N GLN A 70 -8.28 3.82 10.92
CA GLN A 70 -7.41 2.75 10.42
C GLN A 70 -6.77 3.07 9.06
N SER A 71 -5.45 3.05 9.02
CA SER A 71 -4.63 3.19 7.81
C SER A 71 -4.76 1.97 6.91
N LEU A 72 -5.31 2.14 5.71
CA LEU A 72 -5.50 1.04 4.75
C LEU A 72 -4.32 0.94 3.77
N PHE A 73 -3.81 2.09 3.31
CA PHE A 73 -2.71 2.18 2.36
C PHE A 73 -1.99 3.51 2.50
N SER A 74 -0.67 3.48 2.69
CA SER A 74 0.15 4.69 2.80
C SER A 74 1.32 4.65 1.83
N LEU A 75 1.45 5.68 1.01
CA LEU A 75 2.56 5.95 0.11
C LEU A 75 3.16 7.31 0.48
N ALA A 76 4.40 7.26 0.94
CA ALA A 76 5.20 8.43 1.29
C ALA A 76 6.34 8.61 0.29
N THR A 77 6.71 9.86 0.03
CA THR A 77 7.94 10.23 -0.67
C THR A 77 8.88 10.97 0.29
N PRO A 78 10.14 11.22 -0.08
CA PRO A 78 11.05 12.02 0.73
C PRO A 78 10.56 13.45 0.99
N THR A 79 9.66 13.96 0.15
CA THR A 79 9.18 15.35 0.21
C THR A 79 7.73 15.49 0.69
N GLU A 80 6.93 14.43 0.63
CA GLU A 80 5.53 14.41 1.03
C GLU A 80 5.16 13.04 1.60
N HIS A 81 4.84 12.99 2.90
CA HIS A 81 4.56 11.74 3.60
C HIS A 81 3.12 11.25 3.35
N HIS A 82 2.20 12.16 2.98
CA HIS A 82 0.87 11.85 2.47
C HIS A 82 0.81 11.94 0.94
N GLY A 83 1.75 11.29 0.26
CA GLY A 83 1.81 11.24 -1.21
C GLY A 83 0.56 10.59 -1.80
N LEU A 84 0.19 9.43 -1.27
CA LEU A 84 -1.15 8.83 -1.42
C LEU A 84 -1.47 8.10 -0.11
N TYR A 85 -2.45 8.59 0.65
CA TYR A 85 -2.84 7.98 1.92
C TYR A 85 -4.34 7.76 1.98
N LEU A 86 -4.74 6.49 2.09
CA LEU A 86 -6.13 6.05 2.18
C LEU A 86 -6.36 5.44 3.56
N TYR A 87 -7.32 5.99 4.28
CA TYR A 87 -7.70 5.48 5.60
C TYR A 87 -9.21 5.55 5.83
N GLN A 88 -9.64 4.70 6.74
CA GLN A 88 -10.98 4.72 7.29
C GLN A 88 -11.03 5.63 8.51
N VAL A 89 -12.06 6.47 8.58
CA VAL A 89 -12.27 7.39 9.72
C VAL A 89 -13.04 6.66 10.83
N ALA A 90 -12.83 7.06 12.08
CA ALA A 90 -13.60 6.57 13.22
C ALA A 90 -15.12 6.68 12.96
N ASP A 91 -15.86 5.65 13.36
CA ASP A 91 -17.32 5.54 13.19
C ASP A 91 -17.85 5.54 11.74
N GLY A 92 -16.97 5.51 10.72
CA GLY A 92 -17.32 5.26 9.33
C GLY A 92 -16.90 6.35 8.33
N GLY A 93 -16.97 6.01 7.05
CA GLY A 93 -16.46 6.85 5.96
C GLY A 93 -14.94 6.72 5.77
N TYR A 94 -14.42 7.44 4.79
CA TYR A 94 -13.04 7.31 4.34
C TYR A 94 -12.44 8.64 3.98
N HIS A 95 -11.14 8.77 4.16
CA HIS A 95 -10.35 9.92 3.74
C HIS A 95 -9.30 9.46 2.73
N LEU A 96 -9.05 10.31 1.73
CA LEU A 96 -7.94 10.12 0.80
C LEU A 96 -7.12 11.39 0.73
N TYR A 97 -5.82 11.25 0.95
CA TYR A 97 -4.82 12.24 0.57
C TYR A 97 -4.24 11.92 -0.80
N VAL A 98 -4.04 12.96 -1.60
CA VAL A 98 -3.15 12.94 -2.76
C VAL A 98 -2.24 14.15 -2.65
N TRP A 99 -0.95 13.90 -2.49
CA TRP A 99 0.10 14.93 -2.35
C TRP A 99 -0.25 15.99 -1.29
N GLY A 100 -0.55 15.53 -0.08
CA GLY A 100 -0.89 16.39 1.07
C GLY A 100 -2.29 17.04 1.02
N GLN A 101 -3.05 16.91 -0.07
CA GLN A 101 -4.42 17.43 -0.17
C GLN A 101 -5.45 16.37 0.23
N LEU A 102 -6.38 16.73 1.10
CA LEU A 102 -7.39 15.83 1.66
C LEU A 102 -8.76 15.92 0.95
N ALA A 103 -9.35 14.76 0.66
CA ALA A 103 -10.77 14.61 0.35
C ALA A 103 -11.48 13.65 1.33
N THR A 104 -12.65 14.06 1.82
CA THR A 104 -13.48 13.27 2.75
C THR A 104 -14.63 12.55 2.05
N PHE A 105 -14.90 11.28 2.35
CA PHE A 105 -15.97 10.47 1.77
C PHE A 105 -16.84 9.87 2.88
N PRO A 106 -17.80 10.63 3.42
CA PRO A 106 -18.45 10.31 4.70
C PRO A 106 -19.57 9.28 4.60
N ALA A 107 -20.09 9.01 3.40
CA ALA A 107 -21.34 8.25 3.20
C ALA A 107 -21.14 6.96 2.39
N LEU A 108 -19.90 6.45 2.32
CA LEU A 108 -19.64 5.15 1.69
C LEU A 108 -19.89 4.02 2.68
N PRO A 109 -20.39 2.86 2.21
CA PRO A 109 -20.69 1.74 3.09
C PRO A 109 -19.43 1.22 3.79
N TYR A 110 -19.59 0.78 5.02
CA TYR A 110 -18.58 0.04 5.78
C TYR A 110 -19.27 -0.97 6.68
N GLU A 111 -18.82 -2.22 6.61
CA GLU A 111 -19.32 -3.29 7.45
C GLU A 111 -18.18 -3.89 8.26
N ARG A 112 -18.23 -3.71 9.60
CA ARG A 112 -17.29 -4.36 10.53
C ARG A 112 -17.51 -5.86 10.55
N ASN A 113 -16.46 -6.61 10.85
CA ASN A 113 -16.46 -8.08 10.85
C ASN A 113 -16.89 -8.67 9.50
N GLN A 114 -16.62 -7.96 8.40
CA GLN A 114 -16.87 -8.41 7.04
C GLN A 114 -15.74 -7.94 6.11
N TRP A 115 -15.56 -8.65 5.00
CA TRP A 115 -14.65 -8.22 3.96
C TRP A 115 -15.22 -7.02 3.22
N ASN A 116 -14.42 -5.95 3.17
CA ASN A 116 -14.71 -4.77 2.39
C ASN A 116 -13.71 -4.68 1.23
N SER A 117 -14.21 -4.34 0.05
CA SER A 117 -13.41 -4.01 -1.13
C SER A 117 -13.40 -2.52 -1.31
N ILE A 118 -12.23 -1.90 -1.38
CA ILE A 118 -12.09 -0.47 -1.64
C ILE A 118 -11.15 -0.21 -2.81
N CYS A 119 -11.55 0.71 -3.68
CA CYS A 119 -10.71 1.25 -4.74
C CYS A 119 -10.70 2.77 -4.69
N ALA A 120 -9.52 3.39 -4.78
CA ALA A 120 -9.33 4.82 -4.94
C ALA A 120 -8.74 5.12 -6.31
N THR A 121 -9.29 6.12 -6.99
CA THR A 121 -8.77 6.63 -8.27
C THR A 121 -8.35 8.09 -8.13
N TRP A 122 -7.29 8.48 -8.83
CA TRP A 122 -6.86 9.86 -9.02
C TRP A 122 -6.36 10.05 -10.45
N ASP A 123 -6.81 11.11 -11.11
CA ASP A 123 -6.36 11.53 -12.43
C ASP A 123 -5.82 12.96 -12.34
N SER A 124 -4.52 13.16 -12.66
CA SER A 124 -3.89 14.46 -12.46
C SER A 124 -4.42 15.54 -13.38
N SER A 125 -4.94 15.22 -14.58
CA SER A 125 -5.28 16.23 -15.59
C SER A 125 -6.27 17.26 -15.07
N ALA A 126 -7.25 16.82 -14.28
CA ALA A 126 -8.25 17.64 -13.60
C ALA A 126 -8.28 17.41 -12.08
N GLY A 127 -7.36 16.60 -11.55
CA GLY A 127 -7.33 16.18 -10.14
C GLY A 127 -8.49 15.27 -9.73
N LEU A 128 -9.21 14.69 -10.70
CA LEU A 128 -10.45 13.98 -10.41
C LEU A 128 -10.17 12.70 -9.62
N THR A 129 -10.72 12.67 -8.42
CA THR A 129 -10.54 11.63 -7.43
C THR A 129 -11.89 10.99 -7.11
N GLN A 130 -11.92 9.67 -6.97
CA GLN A 130 -13.14 8.93 -6.64
C GLN A 130 -12.82 7.69 -5.83
N LEU A 131 -13.64 7.40 -4.80
CA LEU A 131 -13.60 6.14 -4.07
C LEU A 131 -14.75 5.23 -4.51
N TRP A 132 -14.53 3.93 -4.43
CA TRP A 132 -15.51 2.88 -4.61
C TRP A 132 -15.39 1.90 -3.46
N VAL A 133 -16.46 1.67 -2.72
CA VAL A 133 -16.48 0.71 -1.61
C VAL A 133 -17.60 -0.28 -1.83
N ASN A 134 -17.26 -1.57 -1.83
CA ASN A 134 -18.17 -2.68 -2.10
C ASN A 134 -19.00 -2.46 -3.39
N GLY A 135 -18.36 -1.87 -4.42
CA GLY A 135 -18.98 -1.57 -5.71
C GLY A 135 -19.80 -0.27 -5.76
N VAL A 136 -19.97 0.42 -4.62
CA VAL A 136 -20.67 1.69 -4.55
C VAL A 136 -19.70 2.85 -4.77
N ALA A 137 -19.97 3.66 -5.79
CA ALA A 137 -19.17 4.83 -6.14
C ALA A 137 -19.47 6.04 -5.23
N SER A 138 -18.44 6.79 -4.88
CA SER A 138 -18.61 8.14 -4.36
C SER A 138 -18.85 9.15 -5.49
N PRO A 139 -19.34 10.37 -5.18
CA PRO A 139 -19.12 11.53 -6.02
C PRO A 139 -17.62 11.77 -6.24
N LYS A 140 -17.26 12.34 -7.38
CA LYS A 140 -15.88 12.75 -7.65
C LYS A 140 -15.52 14.00 -6.85
N LYS A 141 -14.26 14.10 -6.44
CA LYS A 141 -13.65 15.27 -5.78
C LYS A 141 -12.38 15.67 -6.54
N ALA A 142 -11.83 16.84 -6.25
CA ALA A 142 -10.61 17.32 -6.90
C ALA A 142 -9.46 17.35 -5.89
N LEU A 143 -8.34 16.70 -6.23
CA LEU A 143 -7.08 16.72 -5.49
C LEU A 143 -5.91 16.80 -6.48
N HIS A 144 -4.91 17.61 -6.15
CA HIS A 144 -3.62 17.71 -6.85
C HIS A 144 -3.72 17.79 -8.39
N ALA A 145 -4.60 18.67 -8.89
CA ALA A 145 -4.75 18.89 -10.32
C ALA A 145 -3.47 19.46 -10.95
N GLY A 146 -3.10 18.94 -12.13
CA GLY A 146 -1.85 19.24 -12.82
C GLY A 146 -0.59 18.66 -12.15
N GLY A 147 -0.75 17.91 -11.05
CA GLY A 147 0.33 17.39 -10.23
C GLY A 147 0.89 16.03 -10.68
N SER A 148 1.88 15.56 -9.92
CA SER A 148 2.47 14.22 -10.06
C SER A 148 3.00 13.74 -8.73
N ILE A 149 3.19 12.42 -8.61
CA ILE A 149 4.01 11.79 -7.56
C ILE A 149 5.27 11.29 -8.26
N ALA A 150 6.37 12.03 -8.12
CA ALA A 150 7.58 11.85 -8.96
C ALA A 150 8.78 11.23 -8.24
N ASP A 151 8.82 11.34 -6.92
CA ASP A 151 9.91 10.78 -6.10
C ASP A 151 9.75 9.27 -5.92
N THR A 152 10.84 8.57 -5.59
CA THR A 152 10.80 7.17 -5.19
C THR A 152 9.94 7.00 -3.93
N PRO A 153 8.86 6.21 -3.97
CA PRO A 153 7.98 6.06 -2.82
C PRO A 153 8.43 4.94 -1.87
N ILE A 154 8.03 5.06 -0.60
CA ILE A 154 7.86 3.94 0.31
C ILE A 154 6.37 3.69 0.47
N ILE A 155 5.96 2.47 0.15
CA ILE A 155 4.57 2.03 0.24
C ILE A 155 4.46 1.04 1.38
N VAL A 156 3.53 1.30 2.30
CA VAL A 156 3.23 0.42 3.42
C VAL A 156 1.72 0.18 3.55
N VAL A 157 1.39 -0.97 4.11
CA VAL A 157 0.08 -1.27 4.69
C VAL A 157 0.26 -1.65 6.15
N GLY A 158 -0.72 -1.34 6.99
CA GLY A 158 -0.68 -1.57 8.43
C GLY A 158 -0.50 -0.30 9.27
N GLN A 159 0.10 0.76 8.71
CA GLN A 159 0.47 1.99 9.43
C GLN A 159 0.31 3.22 8.53
N ASP A 160 0.07 4.38 9.13
CA ASP A 160 0.25 5.67 8.46
C ASP A 160 1.71 6.13 8.55
N GLN A 161 2.21 6.82 7.53
CA GLN A 161 3.57 7.36 7.49
C GLN A 161 3.53 8.86 7.78
N ASP A 162 3.94 9.29 8.98
CA ASP A 162 4.19 10.71 9.29
C ASP A 162 5.60 11.18 8.86
N SER A 163 6.36 10.28 8.25
CA SER A 163 7.65 10.56 7.63
C SER A 163 7.97 9.51 6.57
N TYR A 164 8.98 9.75 5.73
CA TYR A 164 9.40 8.80 4.71
C TYR A 164 9.87 7.45 5.30
N GLY A 165 8.96 6.47 5.36
CA GLY A 165 9.20 5.13 5.90
C GLY A 165 9.07 4.95 7.41
N GLY A 166 8.43 5.88 8.15
CA GLY A 166 8.34 5.75 9.62
C GLY A 166 7.48 6.80 10.32
N THR A 167 7.75 6.99 11.62
CA THR A 167 6.95 7.82 12.55
C THR A 167 5.52 7.30 12.66
N PHE A 168 5.39 5.98 12.85
CA PHE A 168 4.12 5.30 13.00
C PHE A 168 3.48 5.57 14.36
N ASN A 169 2.15 5.48 14.42
CA ASN A 169 1.38 5.70 15.64
C ASN A 169 0.28 4.65 15.80
N THR A 170 0.06 4.17 17.03
CA THR A 170 -1.06 3.27 17.31
C THR A 170 -2.46 3.87 17.05
N ALA A 171 -2.59 5.21 17.02
CA ALA A 171 -3.86 5.88 16.82
C ALA A 171 -4.51 5.51 15.48
N ASP A 172 -3.72 5.49 14.40
CA ASP A 172 -4.12 5.20 13.02
C ASP A 172 -3.75 3.78 12.56
N ALA A 173 -2.96 3.04 13.34
CA ALA A 173 -2.54 1.67 13.01
C ALA A 173 -3.71 0.73 12.66
N PHE A 174 -3.53 -0.09 11.64
CA PHE A 174 -4.51 -1.09 11.23
C PHE A 174 -4.36 -2.38 12.04
N VAL A 175 -5.50 -2.94 12.41
CA VAL A 175 -5.65 -4.25 13.06
C VAL A 175 -6.70 -5.01 12.28
N GLY A 176 -6.39 -6.24 11.88
CA GLY A 176 -7.24 -7.05 11.01
C GLY A 176 -6.47 -7.65 9.84
N HIS A 177 -7.15 -7.85 8.72
CA HIS A 177 -6.59 -8.55 7.54
C HIS A 177 -6.61 -7.65 6.29
N ILE A 178 -5.55 -7.70 5.48
CA ILE A 178 -5.47 -7.03 4.17
C ILE A 178 -5.06 -8.05 3.10
N THR A 179 -5.75 -8.03 1.95
CA THR A 179 -5.46 -8.90 0.81
C THR A 179 -5.73 -8.20 -0.52
N ASP A 180 -5.29 -8.82 -1.61
CA ASP A 180 -5.60 -8.43 -2.99
C ASP A 180 -5.20 -6.97 -3.29
N VAL A 181 -4.07 -6.51 -2.72
CA VAL A 181 -3.55 -5.15 -2.93
C VAL A 181 -2.97 -5.03 -4.34
N HIS A 182 -3.62 -4.21 -5.16
CA HIS A 182 -3.19 -3.90 -6.52
C HIS A 182 -3.15 -2.39 -6.75
N MET A 183 -2.20 -1.95 -7.57
CA MET A 183 -2.08 -0.56 -7.98
C MET A 183 -1.75 -0.46 -9.46
N TRP A 184 -2.41 0.47 -10.13
CA TRP A 184 -2.24 0.80 -11.54
C TRP A 184 -1.79 2.25 -11.68
N ASP A 185 -0.95 2.51 -12.68
CA ASP A 185 -0.49 3.86 -13.07
C ASP A 185 -1.46 4.60 -14.01
N TYR A 186 -2.70 4.11 -14.09
CA TYR A 186 -3.80 4.67 -14.84
C TYR A 186 -5.11 4.56 -14.05
N ARG A 187 -6.10 5.36 -14.46
CA ARG A 187 -7.45 5.30 -13.91
C ARG A 187 -8.21 4.12 -14.50
N LEU A 188 -8.60 3.15 -13.65
CA LEU A 188 -9.51 2.08 -14.05
C LEU A 188 -10.90 2.64 -14.40
N SER A 189 -11.56 1.99 -15.36
CA SER A 189 -12.97 2.22 -15.67
C SER A 189 -13.88 1.64 -14.58
N PRO A 190 -15.13 2.11 -14.46
CA PRO A 190 -16.10 1.53 -13.53
C PRO A 190 -16.29 0.01 -13.71
N CYS A 191 -16.21 -0.50 -14.95
CA CYS A 191 -16.35 -1.93 -15.23
C CYS A 191 -15.19 -2.75 -14.68
N GLU A 192 -13.96 -2.25 -14.82
CA GLU A 192 -12.76 -2.88 -14.26
C GLU A 192 -12.81 -2.89 -12.72
N ILE A 193 -13.24 -1.79 -12.10
CA ILE A 193 -13.43 -1.70 -10.64
C ILE A 193 -14.51 -2.68 -10.17
N GLN A 194 -15.62 -2.80 -10.89
CA GLN A 194 -16.67 -3.76 -10.57
C GLN A 194 -16.18 -5.20 -10.72
N SER A 195 -15.35 -5.48 -11.73
CA SER A 195 -14.74 -6.80 -11.95
C SER A 195 -13.81 -7.17 -10.80
N TYR A 196 -12.94 -6.24 -10.38
CA TYR A 196 -12.13 -6.40 -9.18
C TYR A 196 -13.00 -6.66 -7.95
N THR A 197 -13.99 -5.80 -7.70
CA THR A 197 -14.88 -5.87 -6.52
C THR A 197 -15.63 -7.19 -6.43
N GLY A 198 -16.17 -7.68 -7.55
CA GLY A 198 -16.95 -8.92 -7.62
C GLY A 198 -16.13 -10.20 -7.70
N ASN A 199 -14.80 -10.16 -7.52
CA ASN A 199 -13.88 -11.29 -7.75
C ASN A 199 -14.04 -11.93 -9.14
N LEU A 200 -14.36 -11.11 -10.15
CA LEU A 200 -14.37 -11.54 -11.53
C LEU A 200 -12.96 -11.46 -12.11
N LEU A 201 -12.82 -11.75 -13.40
CA LEU A 201 -11.56 -11.57 -14.10
C LEU A 201 -11.23 -10.07 -14.21
N PHE A 202 -10.08 -9.67 -13.68
CA PHE A 202 -9.51 -8.34 -13.84
C PHE A 202 -8.02 -8.44 -14.16
N MET A 203 -7.48 -7.42 -14.84
CA MET A 203 -6.05 -7.36 -15.13
C MET A 203 -5.28 -6.98 -13.85
N PRO A 204 -4.28 -7.75 -13.42
CA PRO A 204 -3.49 -7.39 -12.24
C PRO A 204 -2.82 -6.01 -12.38
N GLY A 205 -2.62 -5.33 -11.25
CA GLY A 205 -1.93 -4.04 -11.19
C GLY A 205 -0.56 -4.05 -11.87
N ASN A 206 -0.29 -3.03 -12.69
CA ASN A 206 0.99 -2.89 -13.39
C ASN A 206 2.05 -2.14 -12.55
N TYR A 207 1.66 -1.57 -11.41
CA TYR A 207 2.56 -0.91 -10.47
C TYR A 207 2.75 -1.74 -9.19
N LEU A 208 1.66 -2.16 -8.55
CA LEU A 208 1.67 -3.21 -7.51
C LEU A 208 0.78 -4.38 -7.95
N ASN A 209 1.34 -5.58 -7.86
CA ASN A 209 0.65 -6.81 -8.29
C ASN A 209 0.64 -7.84 -7.17
N TRP A 210 -0.52 -8.08 -6.52
CA TRP A 210 -0.66 -9.11 -5.49
C TRP A 210 -0.24 -10.53 -5.95
N GLN A 211 -0.36 -10.84 -7.24
CA GLN A 211 -0.01 -12.15 -7.83
C GLN A 211 1.50 -12.26 -8.13
N ALA A 212 2.25 -11.18 -7.99
CA ALA A 212 3.69 -11.12 -8.20
C ALA A 212 4.26 -9.94 -7.39
N LEU A 213 4.15 -10.00 -6.06
CA LEU A 213 4.50 -8.91 -5.16
C LEU A 213 5.84 -9.17 -4.46
N GLU A 214 6.76 -8.22 -4.57
CA GLU A 214 7.89 -8.13 -3.65
C GLU A 214 7.46 -7.33 -2.41
N PHE A 215 7.74 -7.86 -1.22
CA PHE A 215 7.40 -7.21 0.04
C PHE A 215 8.34 -7.63 1.17
N THR A 216 8.41 -6.79 2.21
CA THR A 216 9.06 -7.12 3.49
C THR A 216 8.06 -6.91 4.63
N ARG A 217 8.20 -7.71 5.69
CA ARG A 217 7.37 -7.61 6.90
C ARG A 217 8.20 -7.09 8.05
N HIS A 218 7.62 -6.19 8.83
CA HIS A 218 8.23 -5.58 9.99
C HIS A 218 7.25 -5.68 11.17
N GLY A 219 7.76 -5.93 12.37
CA GLY A 219 6.91 -6.23 13.53
C GLY A 219 6.12 -7.54 13.38
N TYR A 220 4.98 -7.62 14.05
CA TYR A 220 4.14 -8.83 14.05
C TYR A 220 3.14 -8.83 12.89
N VAL A 221 3.58 -9.29 11.73
CA VAL A 221 2.73 -9.47 10.53
C VAL A 221 2.80 -10.91 10.07
N VAL A 222 1.66 -11.58 9.99
CA VAL A 222 1.55 -12.97 9.51
C VAL A 222 1.10 -12.96 8.04
N VAL A 223 1.62 -13.90 7.25
CA VAL A 223 1.09 -14.21 5.91
C VAL A 223 0.51 -15.60 5.97
N GLU A 224 -0.78 -15.71 5.71
CA GLU A 224 -1.47 -16.99 5.68
C GLU A 224 -2.53 -17.06 4.59
N HIS A 225 -3.08 -18.25 4.37
CA HIS A 225 -4.16 -18.43 3.41
C HIS A 225 -5.45 -17.80 3.93
N ARG A 226 -6.21 -17.17 3.04
CA ARG A 226 -7.57 -16.72 3.34
C ARG A 226 -8.47 -17.93 3.40
N ASP A 227 -9.14 -18.16 4.51
CA ASP A 227 -10.07 -19.27 4.64
C ASP A 227 -11.33 -18.99 3.81
N ARG A 228 -11.84 -20.01 3.10
CA ARG A 228 -13.07 -19.87 2.31
C ARG A 228 -14.31 -19.56 3.16
N ALA A 229 -14.22 -19.78 4.48
CA ALA A 229 -15.29 -19.51 5.42
C ALA A 229 -15.49 -18.01 5.71
N ASP A 230 -14.53 -17.15 5.33
CA ASP A 230 -14.55 -15.73 5.71
C ASP A 230 -15.48 -14.86 4.83
N GLY A 231 -16.07 -15.43 3.76
CA GLY A 231 -17.07 -14.78 2.90
C GLY A 231 -16.52 -13.70 1.94
N ILE A 232 -17.10 -13.58 0.75
CA ILE A 232 -17.02 -12.37 -0.10
C ILE A 232 -18.41 -12.11 -0.68
#